data_AF-A0A1S6ESI0-F1
#
_entry.id   AF-A0A1S6ESI0-F1
#
_cell.length_a   1.000
_cell.length_b   1.000
_cell.length_c   1.000
_cell.angle_alpha   90.00
_cell.angle_beta   90.00
_cell.angle_gamma   90.00
#
_symmetry.space_group_name_H-M   'P 1'
#
loop_
_entity.id
_entity.type
_entity.pdbx_description
1 polymer ?
#
loop_
_entity_poly.entity_id
_entity_poly.type
_entity_poly.pdbx_seq_one_letter_code
_entity_poly.pdbx_strand_id
1 'polypeptide(L)'
;MSKDETAALEAEMVQALEREDFETAARVRDRLAALNPDAPPRLHRGVPGAMGLGTDQARRRPPEGWVPPTRPDPGTAHVKRGGGRRRT
;
A
#
# COMPACT_ATOMS: atom_id res chain seq x y z
N MET A 1 30.81 -6.32 -0.17
CA MET A 1 30.73 -5.32 0.92
C MET A 1 31.14 -6.03 2.19
N SER A 2 32.17 -5.53 2.90
CA SER A 2 32.79 -6.31 3.98
C SER A 2 31.95 -6.24 5.25
N LYS A 3 31.85 -7.36 5.95
CA LYS A 3 31.18 -7.46 7.26
C LYS A 3 31.78 -6.50 8.30
N ASP A 4 33.03 -6.10 8.08
CA ASP A 4 33.77 -5.17 8.93
C ASP A 4 33.19 -3.75 8.87
N GLU A 5 32.71 -3.32 7.69
CA GLU A 5 32.15 -1.98 7.50
C GLU A 5 30.81 -1.82 8.23
N THR A 6 29.98 -2.87 8.21
CA THR A 6 28.72 -2.90 8.97
C THR A 6 28.98 -2.91 10.48
N ALA A 7 29.97 -3.68 10.94
CA ALA A 7 30.33 -3.72 12.37
C ALA A 7 30.87 -2.37 12.88
N ALA A 8 31.64 -1.66 12.05
CA ALA A 8 32.13 -0.32 12.38
C ALA A 8 30.98 0.68 12.56
N LEU A 9 29.99 0.66 11.65
CA LEU A 9 28.80 1.51 11.75
C LEU A 9 27.93 1.15 12.96
N GLU A 10 27.78 -0.14 13.29
CA GLU A 10 27.06 -0.55 14.50
C GLU A 10 27.73 0.00 15.78
N ALA A 11 29.07 -0.06 15.85
CA ALA A 11 29.83 0.52 16.97
C ALA A 11 29.68 2.05 17.05
N GLU A 12 29.68 2.75 15.91
CA GLU A 12 29.43 4.19 15.84
C GLU A 12 28.03 4.55 16.35
N MET A 13 27.01 3.78 15.97
CA MET A 13 25.64 3.97 16.44
C MET A 13 25.52 3.80 17.96
N VAL A 14 26.15 2.77 18.54
CA VAL A 14 26.15 2.56 20.00
C VAL A 14 26.77 3.75 20.72
N GLN A 15 27.91 4.26 20.25
CA GLN A 15 28.54 5.43 20.84
C GLN A 15 27.70 6.71 20.73
N ALA A 16 26.93 6.88 19.64
CA ALA A 16 26.00 8.00 19.51
C ALA A 16 24.83 7.87 20.50
N LEU A 17 24.31 6.66 20.70
CA LEU A 17 23.24 6.38 21.68
C LEU A 17 23.70 6.62 23.12
N GLU A 18 24.93 6.25 23.47
CA GLU A 18 25.53 6.53 24.80
C GLU A 18 25.66 8.03 25.09
N ARG A 19 25.78 8.85 24.05
CA ARG A 19 25.86 10.32 24.14
C ARG A 19 24.50 11.01 23.97
N GLU A 20 23.41 10.24 23.86
CA GLU A 20 22.06 10.71 23.56
C GLU A 20 21.94 11.51 22.24
N ASP A 21 22.87 11.29 21.31
CA ASP A 21 22.84 11.90 19.98
C ASP A 21 22.02 11.05 19.01
N PHE A 22 20.70 11.24 19.08
CA PHE A 22 19.75 10.50 18.26
C PHE A 22 19.79 10.88 16.77
N GLU A 23 20.25 12.10 16.45
CA GLU A 23 20.39 12.55 15.06
C GLU A 23 21.53 11.80 14.36
N THR A 24 22.68 11.69 15.02
CA THR A 24 23.80 10.90 14.52
C THR A 24 23.41 9.41 14.44
N ALA A 25 22.75 8.86 15.47
CA ALA A 25 22.27 7.48 15.45
C ALA A 25 21.29 7.21 14.27
N ALA A 26 20.39 8.15 13.97
CA ALA A 26 19.47 8.04 12.85
C ALA A 26 20.19 8.01 11.49
N ARG A 27 21.21 8.86 11.29
CA ARG A 27 22.02 8.88 10.06
C ARG A 27 22.78 7.56 9.86
N VAL A 28 23.39 7.04 10.91
CA VAL A 28 24.11 5.75 10.87
C VAL A 28 23.14 4.61 10.57
N ARG A 29 21.95 4.61 11.20
CA ARG A 29 20.88 3.64 10.92
C ARG A 29 20.45 3.64 9.45
N ASP A 30 20.34 4.81 8.84
CA ASP A 30 19.94 4.96 7.44
C ASP A 30 21.05 4.48 6.48
N ARG A 31 22.31 4.75 6.83
CA ARG A 31 23.48 4.20 6.13
C ARG A 31 23.54 2.67 6.22
N LEU A 32 23.26 2.09 7.38
CA LEU A 32 23.17 0.63 7.56
C LEU A 32 22.07 0.02 6.70
N ALA A 33 20.91 0.68 6.56
CA ALA A 33 19.85 0.21 5.65
C ALA A 33 20.25 0.31 4.18
N ALA A 34 20.97 1.37 3.78
CA ALA A 34 21.45 1.50 2.41
C ALA A 34 22.44 0.38 2.03
N LEU A 35 23.19 -0.15 3.02
CA LEU A 35 24.11 -1.28 2.83
C LEU A 35 23.40 -2.64 2.76
N ASN A 36 22.17 -2.74 3.25
CA ASN A 36 21.36 -3.96 3.21
C ASN A 36 20.04 -3.71 2.47
N PRO A 37 20.06 -3.65 1.13
CA PRO A 37 18.88 -3.33 0.32
C PRO A 37 17.79 -4.42 0.40
N ASP A 38 18.14 -5.64 0.80
CA ASP A 38 17.21 -6.75 0.98
C ASP A 38 16.56 -6.75 2.37
N ALA A 39 16.98 -5.85 3.27
CA ALA A 39 16.33 -5.69 4.57
C ALA A 39 14.89 -5.17 4.36
N PRO A 40 13.90 -5.73 5.08
CA PRO A 40 12.52 -5.25 4.98
C PRO A 40 12.45 -3.77 5.36
N PRO A 41 11.63 -2.97 4.66
CA PRO A 41 11.49 -1.55 4.96
C PRO A 41 11.00 -1.38 6.40
N ARG A 42 11.69 -0.56 7.19
CA ARG A 42 11.36 -0.31 8.60
C ARG A 42 9.99 0.35 8.79
N LEU A 43 9.51 1.05 7.76
CA LEU A 43 8.19 1.65 7.72
C LEU A 43 7.41 1.04 6.56
N HIS A 44 6.26 0.44 6.86
CA HIS A 44 5.33 -0.02 5.85
C HIS A 44 4.37 1.09 5.47
N ARG A 45 4.12 1.25 4.16
CA ARG A 45 3.06 2.13 3.70
C ARG A 45 1.71 1.60 4.20
N GLY A 46 0.94 2.44 4.88
CA GLY A 46 -0.44 2.11 5.25
C GLY A 46 -1.26 1.79 4.00
N VAL A 47 -1.99 0.68 4.03
CA VAL A 47 -2.89 0.27 2.94
C VAL A 47 -4.25 0.95 3.17
N PRO A 48 -4.77 1.72 2.20
CA PRO A 48 -6.14 2.23 2.28
C PRO A 48 -7.13 1.09 2.47
N GLY A 49 -8.01 1.17 3.47
CA GLY A 49 -8.93 0.08 3.81
C GLY A 49 -8.27 -1.09 4.57
N ALA A 50 -7.23 -0.82 5.36
CA ALA A 50 -6.73 -1.75 6.38
C ALA A 50 -6.86 -1.19 7.82
N MET A 51 -7.34 0.05 7.96
CA MET A 51 -7.38 0.78 9.23
C MET A 51 -8.76 0.72 9.92
N GLY A 52 -9.77 0.10 9.31
CA GLY A 52 -11.11 -0.05 9.88
C GLY A 52 -11.92 1.25 9.99
N LEU A 53 -11.52 2.31 9.30
CA LEU A 53 -12.09 3.67 9.42
C LEU A 53 -13.15 3.99 8.36
N GLY A 54 -13.80 2.98 7.77
CA GLY A 54 -14.92 3.16 6.86
C GLY A 54 -14.57 3.42 5.39
N THR A 55 -13.29 3.39 5.02
CA THR A 55 -12.83 3.07 3.64
C THR A 55 -12.74 1.55 3.41
N ASP A 56 -13.47 0.79 4.25
CA ASP A 56 -13.27 -0.62 4.67
C ASP A 56 -14.52 -1.49 4.49
N GLN A 57 -15.48 -1.11 3.65
CA GLN A 57 -16.66 -1.96 3.43
C GLN A 57 -16.26 -3.19 2.61
N ALA A 58 -16.23 -4.37 3.26
CA ALA A 58 -16.08 -5.64 2.56
C ALA A 58 -17.18 -5.77 1.50
N ARG A 59 -16.81 -5.93 0.23
CA ARG A 59 -17.78 -6.27 -0.81
C ARG A 59 -18.52 -7.52 -0.34
N ARG A 60 -19.85 -7.43 -0.19
CA ARG A 60 -20.69 -8.61 0.07
C ARG A 60 -20.38 -9.65 -1.01
N ARG A 61 -19.75 -10.77 -0.62
CA ARG A 61 -19.47 -11.89 -1.51
C ARG A 61 -20.72 -12.76 -1.54
N PRO A 62 -21.31 -13.02 -2.71
CA PRO A 62 -22.43 -13.95 -2.81
C PRO A 62 -21.98 -15.38 -2.45
N PRO A 63 -22.89 -16.24 -1.94
CA PRO A 63 -22.55 -17.61 -1.60
C PRO A 63 -22.15 -18.40 -2.86
N GLU A 64 -21.42 -19.50 -2.66
CA GLU A 64 -21.00 -20.37 -3.75
C GLU A 64 -22.20 -20.91 -4.54
N GLY A 65 -22.17 -20.77 -5.87
CA GLY A 65 -23.27 -21.16 -6.76
C GLY A 65 -24.42 -20.16 -6.90
N TRP A 66 -24.35 -18.97 -6.29
CA TRP A 66 -25.38 -17.95 -6.45
C TRP A 66 -25.35 -17.32 -7.86
N VAL A 67 -26.49 -17.36 -8.54
CA VAL A 67 -26.71 -16.68 -9.84
C VAL A 67 -27.69 -15.52 -9.63
N PRO A 68 -27.32 -14.27 -9.99
CA PRO A 68 -28.24 -13.14 -9.93
C PRO A 68 -29.44 -13.36 -10.85
N PRO A 69 -30.67 -12.94 -10.47
CA PRO A 69 -31.83 -13.04 -11.34
C PRO A 69 -31.64 -12.15 -12.59
N THR A 70 -32.20 -12.60 -13.71
CA THR A 70 -32.22 -11.78 -14.93
C THR A 70 -32.95 -10.47 -14.65
N ARG A 71 -32.32 -9.36 -15.04
CA ARG A 71 -32.93 -8.03 -14.92
C ARG A 71 -34.28 -8.04 -15.67
N PRO A 72 -35.38 -7.58 -15.06
CA PRO A 72 -36.65 -7.47 -15.77
C PRO A 72 -36.49 -6.58 -17.00
N ASP A 73 -37.25 -6.86 -18.05
CA ASP A 73 -37.21 -6.08 -19.27
C ASP A 73 -37.33 -4.58 -18.95
N PRO A 74 -36.43 -3.73 -19.48
CA PRO A 74 -36.56 -2.31 -19.28
C PRO A 74 -37.93 -1.90 -19.83
N GLY A 75 -38.78 -1.35 -18.96
CA GLY A 75 -40.13 -0.87 -19.28
C GLY A 75 -40.15 0.27 -20.30
N THR A 76 -39.06 0.53 -21.02
CA THR A 76 -38.87 1.57 -22.02
C THR A 76 -38.54 1.00 -23.41
N ALA A 77 -38.72 -0.31 -23.64
CA ALA A 77 -38.57 -0.91 -24.96
C ALA A 77 -39.50 -0.29 -26.03
N HIS A 78 -40.59 0.35 -25.61
CA HIS A 78 -41.52 1.07 -26.48
C HIS A 78 -41.07 2.49 -26.86
N VAL A 79 -39.98 3.01 -26.27
CA VAL A 79 -39.48 4.35 -26.57
C VAL A 79 -38.39 4.22 -27.65
N LYS A 80 -38.72 4.62 -28.89
CA LYS A 80 -37.73 4.68 -29.98
C LYS A 80 -36.56 5.58 -29.55
N ARG A 81 -35.31 5.09 -29.65
CA ARG A 81 -34.11 5.94 -29.51
C ARG A 81 -34.21 7.04 -30.56
N GLY A 82 -34.46 8.27 -30.12
CA GLY A 82 -34.48 9.45 -30.99
C GLY A 82 -33.20 9.50 -31.81
N GLY A 83 -33.36 9.59 -33.13
CA GLY A 83 -32.26 9.46 -34.09
C GLY A 83 -31.08 10.38 -33.78
N GLY A 84 -29.96 9.78 -33.42
CA GLY A 84 -28.68 10.47 -33.33
C GLY A 84 -28.19 10.83 -34.73
N ARG A 85 -28.24 12.13 -35.06
CA ARG A 85 -27.64 12.69 -36.27
C ARG A 85 -26.16 12.31 -36.32
N ARG A 86 -25.71 11.70 -37.43
CA ARG A 86 -24.28 11.52 -37.72
C ARG A 86 -23.66 12.92 -37.81
N ARG A 87 -22.65 13.20 -36.98
CA ARG A 87 -21.73 14.31 -37.24
C ARG A 87 -20.58 13.74 -38.08
N THR A 88 -20.49 14.22 -39.31
CA THR A 88 -19.29 14.14 -40.17
C THR A 88 -18.17 14.97 -39.58
#